data_AF-A0A327N442-F1
#
_entry.id   AF-A0A327N442-F1
#
_cell.length_a   1.000
_cell.length_b   1.000
_cell.length_c   1.000
_cell.angle_alpha   90.00
_cell.angle_beta   90.00
_cell.angle_gamma   90.00
#
_symmetry.space_group_name_H-M   'P 1'
#
loop_
_entity.id
_entity.type
_entity.pdbx_description
1 polymer ?
#
loop_
_entity_poly.entity_id
_entity_poly.type
_entity_poly.pdbx_seq_one_letter_code
_entity_poly.pdbx_strand_id
1 'polypeptide(L)'
;MKRRVERKKVATVGEFSLQRDAEDYSHLDSFDLDECCSSDYYKHYQLVERFIAGDATCSLLEVAKALRLLVEGHLHRCFPKKFKEGQTVGEMLGQVKAAVTPNPLALLQPLHADLVSFNEFAAAFHHDTSGGYVRAETTQAELLPFAKGALGFIQMRTFQ
;
A
#
# COMPACT_ATOMS: atom_id res chain seq x y z
N MET A 1 6.42 -12.81 -57.85
CA MET A 1 7.35 -13.16 -56.76
C MET A 1 7.26 -12.09 -55.68
N LYS A 2 6.65 -12.34 -54.52
CA LYS A 2 6.57 -11.36 -53.42
C LYS A 2 7.87 -11.40 -52.62
N ARG A 3 8.68 -10.34 -52.64
CA ARG A 3 9.86 -10.20 -51.78
C ARG A 3 9.39 -10.13 -50.32
N ARG A 4 9.76 -11.13 -49.53
CA ARG A 4 9.58 -11.12 -48.07
C ARG A 4 10.65 -10.19 -47.49
N VAL A 5 10.24 -9.06 -46.94
CA VAL A 5 11.14 -8.14 -46.25
C VAL A 5 11.50 -8.79 -44.91
N GLU A 6 12.78 -9.08 -44.69
CA GLU A 6 13.28 -9.52 -43.38
C GLU A 6 13.03 -8.39 -42.36
N ARG A 7 12.34 -8.71 -41.26
CA ARG A 7 12.16 -7.76 -40.17
C ARG A 7 13.53 -7.49 -39.55
N LYS A 8 14.00 -6.24 -39.57
CA LYS A 8 15.18 -5.81 -38.84
C LYS A 8 15.00 -6.19 -37.36
N LYS A 9 16.01 -6.85 -36.77
CA LYS A 9 16.10 -7.01 -35.33
C LYS A 9 16.20 -5.61 -34.73
N VAL A 10 15.13 -5.17 -34.08
CA VAL A 10 15.12 -3.93 -33.30
C VAL A 10 15.92 -4.21 -32.02
N ALA A 11 16.80 -3.27 -31.64
CA ALA A 11 17.58 -3.38 -30.41
C ALA A 11 16.67 -3.42 -29.17
N THR A 12 17.18 -3.94 -28.05
CA THR A 12 16.47 -3.94 -26.77
C THR A 12 16.30 -2.51 -26.28
N VAL A 13 15.09 -2.15 -25.85
CA VAL A 13 14.81 -0.87 -25.20
C VAL A 13 15.38 -0.92 -23.78
N GLY A 14 16.08 0.13 -23.35
CA GLY A 14 16.56 0.30 -21.98
C GLY A 14 15.99 1.57 -21.36
N GLU A 15 15.78 1.55 -20.05
CA GLU A 15 15.25 2.66 -19.27
C GLU A 15 16.39 3.32 -18.48
N PHE A 16 16.52 4.64 -18.62
CA PHE A 16 17.61 5.40 -18.02
C PHE A 16 17.12 6.73 -17.47
N SER A 17 17.72 7.18 -16.38
CA SER A 17 17.55 8.51 -15.82
C SER A 17 18.82 9.34 -16.05
N LEU A 18 18.66 10.66 -16.24
CA LEU A 18 19.78 11.59 -16.31
C LEU A 18 20.03 12.15 -14.90
N GLN A 19 21.17 11.82 -14.31
CA GLN A 19 21.55 12.29 -12.98
C GLN A 19 22.77 13.21 -13.05
N ARG A 20 22.89 14.10 -12.06
CA ARG A 20 24.05 14.97 -11.91
C ARG A 20 25.05 14.32 -10.96
N ASP A 21 26.33 14.32 -11.32
CA ASP A 21 27.38 13.87 -10.41
C ASP A 21 27.91 14.99 -9.52
N ALA A 22 28.86 14.65 -8.65
CA ALA A 22 29.48 15.59 -7.71
C ALA A 22 30.32 16.68 -8.38
N GLU A 23 30.65 16.51 -9.67
CA GLU A 23 31.45 17.44 -10.47
C GLU A 23 30.57 18.26 -11.44
N ASP A 24 29.24 18.26 -11.23
CA ASP A 24 28.24 18.94 -12.06
C ASP A 24 28.12 18.40 -13.51
N TYR A 25 28.66 17.22 -13.83
CA TYR A 25 28.40 16.55 -15.11
C TYR A 25 27.10 15.75 -15.06
N SER A 26 26.58 15.41 -16.25
CA SER A 26 25.41 14.54 -16.40
C SER A 26 25.84 13.13 -16.76
N HIS A 27 25.28 12.13 -16.08
CA HIS A 27 25.46 10.72 -16.42
C HIS A 27 24.10 10.03 -16.55
N LEU A 28 24.08 8.93 -17.32
CA LEU A 28 22.92 8.05 -17.42
C LEU A 28 23.04 6.97 -16.34
N ASP A 29 21.99 6.81 -15.55
CA ASP A 29 21.85 5.72 -14.58
C ASP A 29 20.62 4.88 -14.92
N SER A 30 20.56 3.66 -14.38
CA SER A 30 19.37 2.83 -14.42
C SER A 30 18.15 3.58 -13.87
N PHE A 31 16.99 3.29 -14.43
CA PHE A 31 15.73 3.86 -13.98
C PHE A 31 14.66 2.78 -14.03
N ASP A 32 13.93 2.63 -12.94
CA ASP A 32 12.78 1.75 -12.87
C ASP A 32 11.52 2.57 -13.17
N LEU A 33 11.06 2.52 -14.43
CA LEU A 33 9.87 3.24 -14.86
C LEU A 33 8.61 2.71 -14.16
N ASP A 34 8.56 1.40 -13.88
CA ASP A 34 7.44 0.75 -13.23
C ASP A 34 7.32 1.23 -11.77
N GLU A 35 8.43 1.30 -11.04
CA GLU A 35 8.47 1.86 -9.68
C GLU A 35 8.02 3.33 -9.70
N CYS A 36 8.56 4.13 -10.62
CA CYS A 36 8.23 5.55 -10.71
C CYS A 36 6.75 5.80 -11.02
N CYS A 37 6.16 5.02 -11.94
CA CYS A 37 4.77 5.16 -12.36
C CYS A 37 3.77 4.44 -11.46
N SER A 38 4.23 3.65 -10.49
CA SER A 38 3.35 2.91 -9.61
C SER A 38 2.56 3.83 -8.67
N SER A 39 1.28 3.49 -8.46
CA SER A 39 0.44 4.21 -7.49
C SER A 39 0.94 3.99 -6.06
N ASP A 40 0.75 4.97 -5.17
CA ASP A 40 1.15 4.85 -3.76
C ASP A 40 0.56 3.61 -3.07
N TYR A 41 -0.68 3.24 -3.41
CA TYR A 41 -1.29 1.99 -2.96
C TYR A 41 -0.46 0.76 -3.31
N TYR A 42 0.05 0.69 -4.55
CA TYR A 42 0.85 -0.43 -5.01
C TYR A 42 2.23 -0.44 -4.34
N LYS A 43 2.85 0.74 -4.15
CA LYS A 43 4.10 0.88 -3.40
C LYS A 43 3.95 0.38 -1.96
N HIS A 44 2.87 0.76 -1.27
CA HIS A 44 2.58 0.27 0.07
C HIS A 44 2.32 -1.23 0.09
N TYR A 45 1.61 -1.77 -0.91
CA TYR A 45 1.38 -3.20 -1.05
C TYR A 45 2.72 -3.96 -1.17
N GLN A 46 3.60 -3.54 -2.08
CA GLN A 46 4.91 -4.16 -2.28
C GLN A 46 5.81 -4.05 -1.04
N LEU A 47 5.79 -2.91 -0.35
CA LEU A 47 6.54 -2.72 0.89
C LEU A 47 6.11 -3.73 1.97
N VAL A 48 4.80 -3.93 2.14
CA VAL A 48 4.26 -4.89 3.12
C VAL A 48 4.56 -6.33 2.71
N GLU A 49 4.47 -6.66 1.43
CA GLU A 49 4.81 -7.98 0.89
C GLU A 49 6.29 -8.33 1.11
N ARG A 50 7.21 -7.40 0.80
CA ARG A 50 8.65 -7.54 1.06
C ARG A 50 8.97 -7.75 2.52
N PHE A 51 8.33 -6.97 3.40
CA PHE A 51 8.47 -7.13 4.85
C PHE A 51 8.05 -8.53 5.31
N ILE A 52 6.90 -9.04 4.84
CA ILE A 52 6.43 -10.39 5.18
C ILE A 52 7.38 -11.47 4.65
N ALA A 53 7.98 -11.25 3.48
CA ALA A 53 9.00 -12.13 2.91
C ALA A 53 10.34 -12.13 3.66
N GLY A 54 10.50 -11.27 4.68
CA GLY A 54 11.70 -11.22 5.51
C GLY A 54 12.82 -10.35 4.95
N ASP A 55 12.50 -9.39 4.07
CA ASP A 55 13.47 -8.44 3.54
C ASP A 55 14.02 -7.53 4.65
N ALA A 56 15.29 -7.73 5.00
CA ALA A 56 15.99 -6.99 6.05
C ALA A 56 16.21 -5.50 5.74
N THR A 57 16.00 -5.08 4.48
CA THR A 57 16.12 -3.67 4.09
C THR A 57 14.86 -2.86 4.39
N CYS A 58 13.75 -3.51 4.74
CA CYS A 58 12.50 -2.83 5.07
C CYS A 58 12.59 -2.08 6.41
N SER A 59 12.30 -0.78 6.39
CA SER A 59 12.11 -0.01 7.63
C SER A 59 10.80 -0.40 8.30
N LEU A 60 10.87 -0.89 9.55
CA LEU A 60 9.69 -1.28 10.33
C LEU A 60 8.71 -0.10 10.50
N LEU A 61 9.23 1.11 10.69
CA LEU A 61 8.40 2.30 10.86
C LEU A 61 7.67 2.65 9.57
N GLU A 62 8.33 2.55 8.41
CA GLU A 62 7.70 2.85 7.12
C GLU A 62 6.65 1.79 6.76
N VAL A 63 6.90 0.52 7.09
CA VAL A 63 5.90 -0.54 6.97
C VAL A 63 4.69 -0.23 7.86
N ALA A 64 4.91 0.13 9.14
CA ALA A 64 3.83 0.45 10.07
C ALA A 64 2.96 1.63 9.59
N LYS A 65 3.58 2.69 9.07
CA LYS A 65 2.86 3.82 8.45
C LYS A 65 2.07 3.39 7.22
N ALA A 66 2.67 2.55 6.36
CA ALA A 66 2.06 2.09 5.12
C ALA A 66 0.80 1.24 5.34
N LEU A 67 0.70 0.49 6.45
CA LEU A 67 -0.43 -0.40 6.72
C LEU A 67 -1.79 0.31 6.67
N ARG A 68 -1.92 1.47 7.32
CA ARG A 68 -3.18 2.23 7.29
C ARG A 68 -3.51 2.68 5.87
N LEU A 69 -2.54 3.29 5.18
CA LEU A 69 -2.72 3.82 3.81
C LEU A 69 -3.09 2.71 2.82
N LEU A 70 -2.52 1.51 3.03
CA LEU A 70 -2.81 0.33 2.23
C LEU A 70 -4.26 -0.14 2.42
N VAL A 71 -4.72 -0.32 3.67
CA VAL A 71 -6.09 -0.76 3.96
C VAL A 71 -7.11 0.31 3.57
N GLU A 72 -6.84 1.58 3.84
CA GLU A 72 -7.67 2.72 3.42
C GLU A 72 -7.79 2.77 1.89
N GLY A 73 -6.66 2.69 1.19
CA GLY A 73 -6.61 2.66 -0.26
C GLY A 73 -7.37 1.46 -0.85
N HIS A 74 -7.35 0.30 -0.19
CA HIS A 74 -8.15 -0.86 -0.59
C HIS A 74 -9.65 -0.60 -0.42
N LEU A 75 -10.07 -0.07 0.73
CA LEU A 75 -11.46 0.26 1.01
C LEU A 75 -12.05 1.24 -0.02
N HIS A 76 -11.30 2.29 -0.38
CA HIS A 76 -11.74 3.24 -1.41
C HIS A 76 -11.91 2.59 -2.80
N ARG A 77 -11.06 1.61 -3.14
CA ARG A 77 -11.16 0.86 -4.40
C ARG A 77 -12.34 -0.11 -4.42
N CYS A 78 -12.60 -0.81 -3.31
CA CYS A 78 -13.70 -1.76 -3.21
C CYS A 78 -15.07 -1.11 -3.04
N PHE A 79 -15.13 0.08 -2.45
CA PHE A 79 -16.38 0.79 -2.18
C PHE A 79 -16.36 2.23 -2.74
N PRO A 80 -16.33 2.41 -4.08
CA PRO A 80 -16.27 3.73 -4.69
C PRO A 80 -17.40 4.64 -4.20
N LYS A 81 -17.05 5.89 -3.84
CA LYS A 81 -17.98 6.94 -3.38
C LYS A 81 -18.74 6.60 -2.09
N LYS A 82 -18.35 5.55 -1.34
CA LYS A 82 -18.93 5.24 -0.03
C LYS A 82 -18.24 5.97 1.11
N PHE A 83 -16.94 6.21 0.97
CA PHE A 83 -16.15 6.99 1.90
C PHE A 83 -15.77 8.32 1.25
N LYS A 84 -15.83 9.40 2.03
CA LYS A 84 -15.43 10.74 1.57
C LYS A 84 -13.90 10.87 1.69
N GLU A 85 -13.31 11.70 0.86
CA GLU A 85 -11.90 12.06 0.99
C GLU A 85 -11.65 12.75 2.34
N GLY A 86 -10.50 12.44 2.96
CA GLY A 86 -10.10 12.99 4.25
C GLY A 86 -10.77 12.34 5.47
N GLN A 87 -11.62 11.33 5.30
CA GLN A 87 -12.14 10.56 6.44
C GLN A 87 -11.05 9.70 7.06
N THR A 88 -11.05 9.64 8.38
CA THR A 88 -10.22 8.68 9.10
C THR A 88 -10.76 7.26 8.91
N VAL A 89 -9.88 6.26 8.97
CA VAL A 89 -10.30 4.84 8.94
C VAL A 89 -11.28 4.54 10.08
N GLY A 90 -11.11 5.13 11.26
CA GLY A 90 -12.08 5.02 12.36
C GLY A 90 -13.50 5.46 11.97
N GLU A 91 -13.65 6.59 11.27
CA GLU A 91 -14.95 7.05 10.77
C GLU A 91 -15.53 6.12 9.69
N MET A 92 -14.67 5.57 8.83
CA MET A 92 -15.08 4.56 7.82
C MET A 92 -15.64 3.30 8.52
N LEU A 93 -14.98 2.83 9.58
CA LEU A 93 -15.44 1.68 10.37
C LEU A 93 -16.74 1.96 11.11
N GLY A 94 -16.93 3.19 11.62
CA GLY A 94 -18.22 3.64 12.13
C GLY A 94 -19.35 3.51 11.11
N GLN A 95 -19.10 3.85 9.84
CA GLN A 95 -20.07 3.67 8.75
C GLN A 95 -20.33 2.19 8.44
N VAL A 96 -19.30 1.34 8.48
CA VAL A 96 -19.45 -0.13 8.32
C VAL A 96 -20.35 -0.70 9.41
N LYS A 97 -20.12 -0.30 10.67
CA LYS A 97 -20.94 -0.73 11.82
C LYS A 97 -22.41 -0.35 11.65
N ALA A 98 -22.67 0.86 11.16
CA ALA A 98 -24.03 1.39 10.98
C ALA A 98 -24.72 0.91 9.68
N ALA A 99 -24.01 0.23 8.79
CA ALA A 99 -24.56 -0.20 7.51
C ALA A 99 -25.67 -1.25 7.67
N VAL A 100 -26.76 -1.09 6.92
CA VAL A 100 -27.84 -2.06 6.81
C VAL A 100 -28.15 -2.32 5.34
N THR A 101 -28.57 -3.54 5.02
CA THR A 101 -28.99 -3.93 3.67
C THR A 101 -30.01 -2.94 3.11
N PRO A 102 -29.86 -2.46 1.85
CA PRO A 102 -28.96 -2.95 0.80
C PRO A 102 -27.60 -2.23 0.70
N ASN A 103 -27.13 -1.56 1.75
CA ASN A 103 -25.82 -0.89 1.73
C ASN A 103 -24.68 -1.92 1.59
N PRO A 104 -23.81 -1.83 0.56
CA PRO A 104 -22.72 -2.79 0.36
C PRO A 104 -21.68 -2.81 1.48
N LEU A 105 -21.59 -1.76 2.30
CA LEU A 105 -20.71 -1.75 3.48
C LEU A 105 -21.09 -2.84 4.50
N ALA A 106 -22.33 -3.33 4.49
CA ALA A 106 -22.76 -4.44 5.33
C ALA A 106 -21.93 -5.72 5.08
N LEU A 107 -21.32 -5.87 3.89
CA LEU A 107 -20.41 -6.98 3.57
C LEU A 107 -19.13 -7.00 4.41
N LEU A 108 -18.76 -5.87 5.02
CA LEU A 108 -17.58 -5.77 5.89
C LEU A 108 -17.89 -6.04 7.36
N GLN A 109 -19.17 -6.13 7.75
CA GLN A 109 -19.56 -6.35 9.15
C GLN A 109 -18.94 -7.60 9.79
N PRO A 110 -18.81 -8.76 9.10
CA PRO A 110 -18.14 -9.93 9.66
C PRO A 110 -16.67 -9.69 10.06
N LEU A 111 -16.02 -8.71 9.41
CA LEU A 111 -14.61 -8.35 9.64
C LEU A 111 -14.45 -7.09 10.51
N HIS A 112 -15.55 -6.51 11.00
CA HIS A 112 -15.52 -5.21 11.65
C HIS A 112 -14.63 -5.20 12.90
N ALA A 113 -14.70 -6.26 13.72
CA ALA A 113 -13.87 -6.37 14.93
C ALA A 113 -12.36 -6.38 14.60
N ASP A 114 -11.97 -7.17 13.60
CA ASP A 114 -10.57 -7.27 13.17
C ASP A 114 -10.07 -5.96 12.56
N LEU A 115 -10.90 -5.30 11.75
CA LEU A 115 -10.59 -3.99 11.17
C LEU A 115 -10.44 -2.90 12.24
N VAL A 116 -11.23 -2.94 13.32
CA VAL A 116 -11.09 -2.01 14.45
C VAL A 116 -9.77 -2.26 15.18
N SER A 117 -9.46 -3.52 15.52
CA SER A 117 -8.19 -3.90 16.15
C SER A 117 -6.99 -3.48 15.30
N PHE A 118 -7.05 -3.72 13.99
CA PHE A 118 -6.04 -3.26 13.04
C PHE A 118 -5.89 -1.74 13.04
N ASN A 119 -7.01 -1.00 13.00
CA ASN A 119 -6.98 0.46 13.01
C ASN A 119 -6.42 1.03 14.31
N GLU A 120 -6.71 0.42 15.46
CA GLU A 120 -6.15 0.83 16.76
C GLU A 120 -4.61 0.75 16.76
N PHE A 121 -4.06 -0.35 16.22
CA PHE A 121 -2.61 -0.48 16.03
C PHE A 121 -2.06 0.56 15.05
N ALA A 122 -2.64 0.64 13.86
CA ALA A 122 -2.10 1.48 12.78
C ALA A 122 -2.20 2.98 13.09
N ALA A 123 -3.23 3.41 13.83
CA ALA A 123 -3.44 4.80 14.21
C ALA A 123 -2.30 5.40 15.05
N ALA A 124 -1.57 4.56 15.79
CA ALA A 124 -0.45 4.98 16.64
C ALA A 124 0.71 5.59 15.84
N PHE A 125 0.84 5.26 14.56
CA PHE A 125 1.95 5.69 13.69
C PHE A 125 1.62 6.92 12.82
N HIS A 126 0.43 7.49 12.96
CA HIS A 126 -0.06 8.60 12.14
C HIS A 126 -0.43 9.82 12.99
N HIS A 127 0.16 10.98 12.68
CA HIS A 127 -0.02 12.23 13.45
C HIS A 127 -1.49 12.62 13.62
N ASP A 128 -2.28 12.47 12.56
CA ASP A 128 -3.69 12.89 12.55
C ASP A 128 -4.57 12.04 13.48
N THR A 129 -4.11 10.86 13.89
CA THR A 129 -4.89 9.92 14.70
C THR A 129 -4.25 9.48 16.01
N SER A 130 -3.00 9.87 16.28
CA SER A 130 -2.29 9.46 17.48
C SER A 130 -2.55 10.35 18.71
N GLY A 131 -3.48 11.31 18.62
CA GLY A 131 -3.77 12.24 19.72
C GLY A 131 -2.58 13.13 20.08
N GLY A 132 -1.67 13.36 19.12
CA GLY A 132 -0.46 14.17 19.28
C GLY A 132 0.80 13.39 19.66
N TYR A 133 0.72 12.09 19.95
CA TYR A 133 1.86 11.26 20.31
C TYR A 133 2.08 10.14 19.29
N VAL A 134 2.80 10.45 18.21
CA VAL A 134 3.15 9.44 17.21
C VAL A 134 4.19 8.48 17.75
N ARG A 135 3.87 7.20 17.67
CA ARG A 135 4.78 6.11 17.98
C ARG A 135 5.89 6.05 16.94
N ALA A 136 7.13 6.10 17.40
CA ALA A 136 8.31 6.09 16.54
C ALA A 136 8.93 4.71 16.32
N GLU A 137 8.61 3.73 17.16
CA GLU A 137 9.27 2.42 17.17
C GLU A 137 8.27 1.27 17.26
N THR A 138 8.55 0.17 16.57
CA THR A 138 7.82 -1.10 16.67
C THR A 138 8.80 -2.27 16.50
N THR A 139 8.36 -3.47 16.85
CA THR A 139 9.15 -4.69 16.66
C THR A 139 8.60 -5.49 15.49
N GLN A 140 9.46 -6.30 14.86
CA GLN A 140 9.02 -7.22 13.81
C GLN A 140 7.93 -8.18 14.31
N ALA A 141 8.05 -8.70 15.53
CA ALA A 141 7.09 -9.64 16.11
C ALA A 141 5.70 -9.01 16.28
N GLU A 142 5.64 -7.74 16.66
CA GLU A 142 4.40 -6.99 16.80
C GLU A 142 3.80 -6.61 15.44
N LEU A 143 4.63 -6.20 14.48
CA LEU A 143 4.18 -5.69 13.18
C LEU A 143 3.70 -6.80 12.23
N LEU A 144 4.32 -7.98 12.30
CA LEU A 144 4.05 -9.12 11.42
C LEU A 144 2.57 -9.57 11.37
N PRO A 145 1.86 -9.77 12.50
CA PRO A 145 0.44 -10.15 12.45
C PRO A 145 -0.43 -9.10 11.74
N PHE A 146 -0.19 -7.81 11.95
CA PHE A 146 -0.96 -6.75 11.28
C PHE A 146 -0.64 -6.65 9.79
N ALA A 147 0.62 -6.85 9.41
CA ALA A 147 1.02 -6.91 8.01
C ALA A 147 0.35 -8.07 7.27
N LYS A 148 0.37 -9.27 7.86
CA LYS A 148 -0.33 -10.44 7.30
C LYS A 148 -1.84 -10.22 7.23
N GLY A 149 -2.43 -9.70 8.30
CA GLY A 149 -3.87 -9.38 8.34
C GLY A 149 -4.28 -8.38 7.25
N ALA A 150 -3.48 -7.33 7.01
CA ALA A 150 -3.73 -6.38 5.94
C ALA A 150 -3.72 -7.02 4.54
N LEU A 151 -2.73 -7.88 4.25
CA LEU A 151 -2.69 -8.58 2.96
C LEU A 151 -3.78 -9.65 2.84
N GLY A 152 -4.07 -10.39 3.91
CA GLY A 152 -5.19 -11.34 3.96
C GLY A 152 -6.51 -10.64 3.67
N PHE A 153 -6.71 -9.43 4.20
CA PHE A 153 -7.91 -8.64 3.99
C PHE A 153 -8.07 -8.28 2.51
N ILE A 154 -6.96 -7.86 1.89
CA ILE A 154 -6.93 -7.42 0.49
C ILE A 154 -7.11 -8.59 -0.48
N GLN A 155 -6.46 -9.73 -0.20
CA GLN A 155 -6.40 -10.87 -1.11
C GLN A 155 -7.61 -11.80 -0.97
N MET A 156 -8.09 -12.01 0.26
CA MET A 156 -9.05 -13.07 0.59
C MET A 156 -10.26 -12.56 1.39
N ARG A 157 -10.29 -11.27 1.77
CA ARG A 157 -11.27 -10.71 2.71
C ARG A 157 -11.31 -11.45 4.04
N THR A 158 -10.14 -11.76 4.58
CA THR A 158 -9.95 -12.40 5.91
C THR A 158 -8.82 -11.71 6.68
N PHE A 159 -8.82 -11.75 8.01
CA PHE A 159 -7.74 -11.18 8.85
C PHE A 159 -6.90 -12.26 9.55
N GLN A 160 -6.74 -13.43 8.94
CA GLN A 160 -6.01 -14.58 9.50
C GLN A 160 -4.48 -14.46 9.41
#